data_AF-A0A4Q4Y6N4-F1
#
_entry.id   AF-A0A4Q4Y6N4-F1
#
_cell.length_a   1.000
_cell.length_b   1.000
_cell.length_c   1.000
_cell.angle_alpha   90.00
_cell.angle_beta   90.00
_cell.angle_gamma   90.00
#
_symmetry.space_group_name_H-M   'P 1'
#
loop_
_entity.id
_entity.type
_entity.pdbx_description
1 polymer ?
#
loop_
_entity_poly.entity_id
_entity_poly.type
_entity_poly.pdbx_seq_one_letter_code
_entity_poly.pdbx_strand_id
1 'polypeptide(L)'
;MPIRKPPTEKRSICGASGLRLETPGGTAITPLGAKNSYPKKAGDTGDSLPRFANQDKMKVTTTSLLLTAAFNAGVEARPYTQSRQVTTSAFGPDELRSFTASTAVSMEVVMGKKKSHTEANIAAGVYDVDRYNKVGATPCVNGTAGEYSCDGVDLMGFLRHQDMGSRERRGNDVWGWTSVDGREFGAVGQTDGTAFVEVKSDGSLVYLGRLPTQTVASTWRDMKVIKNHLYVGSEAPDHGLQIFDMRKLLSIDPTNPVTFSLSSLTAHFSGFGSSHNIVANEETDMIYAVGTARSLKCRGGLWMVDVSNPARPQDAGCVSSDGYVHDAQCVIYTGPQEAYKGREICFNYNEDALTIVDVTRKAMPRQLSRTTYNGVTYTHQGWLANKEMTYLLLDDELDEQERNGPAADQHTTTYVVDISDLTYPVFRSVYKSPVKAIDHNQYVIDGLSYQSNYGSGLRIVDVSSVAADDTAAGFRQVGYFDCRPEDDAVGGEATFDGSWSVYPYFKSGYILLNSIERGVFSLKSQG
;
A
#
# COMPACT_ATOMS: atom_id res chain seq x y z
N MET A 1 -29.78 11.98 -43.54
CA MET A 1 -29.15 12.37 -44.83
C MET A 1 -29.55 13.81 -45.15
N PRO A 2 -28.72 14.62 -45.82
CA PRO A 2 -27.30 14.44 -46.19
C PRO A 2 -26.39 15.45 -45.45
N ILE A 3 -25.21 15.09 -44.91
CA ILE A 3 -23.95 14.70 -45.55
C ILE A 3 -23.36 15.82 -46.44
N ARG A 4 -22.28 16.45 -45.99
CA ARG A 4 -21.12 16.81 -46.83
C ARG A 4 -19.81 16.53 -46.09
N LYS A 5 -18.97 15.74 -46.75
CA LYS A 5 -17.58 15.36 -46.43
C LYS A 5 -16.58 16.29 -47.20
N PRO A 6 -15.27 16.21 -46.92
CA PRO A 6 -14.30 17.32 -46.95
C PRO A 6 -13.44 17.36 -48.23
N PRO A 7 -12.47 18.30 -48.36
CA PRO A 7 -11.44 18.21 -49.37
C PRO A 7 -10.16 17.53 -48.86
N THR A 8 -9.54 16.83 -49.81
CA THR A 8 -8.36 15.97 -49.79
C THR A 8 -7.02 16.71 -49.87
N GLU A 9 -6.00 16.00 -49.36
CA GLU A 9 -4.54 16.03 -49.59
C GLU A 9 -3.95 16.91 -50.71
N LYS A 10 -2.73 17.41 -50.44
CA LYS A 10 -1.58 17.25 -51.34
C LYS A 10 -0.27 17.17 -50.55
N ARG A 11 0.41 16.02 -50.67
CA ARG A 11 1.84 15.81 -50.39
C ARG A 11 2.70 16.50 -51.45
N SER A 12 3.88 16.98 -51.07
CA SER A 12 5.02 17.13 -51.96
C SER A 12 6.25 16.52 -51.30
N ILE A 13 7.03 15.80 -52.11
CA ILE A 13 8.20 14.98 -51.81
C ILE A 13 9.41 15.61 -52.52
N CYS A 14 10.60 15.32 -51.97
CA CYS A 14 11.94 15.29 -52.59
C CYS A 14 12.85 16.51 -52.49
N GLY A 15 14.08 16.24 -52.04
CA GLY A 15 15.25 17.10 -52.19
C GLY A 15 16.41 16.74 -51.25
N ALA A 16 17.05 15.59 -51.46
CA ALA A 16 18.27 15.17 -50.76
C ALA A 16 19.53 15.86 -51.31
N SER A 17 20.54 16.08 -50.47
CA SER A 17 21.98 15.77 -50.67
C SER A 17 22.90 16.67 -49.82
N GLY A 18 24.01 16.10 -49.31
CA GLY A 18 25.17 16.90 -48.87
C GLY A 18 25.91 16.41 -47.63
N LEU A 19 26.76 15.40 -47.82
CA LEU A 19 27.79 14.93 -46.87
C LEU A 19 28.85 16.03 -46.60
N ARG A 20 29.36 16.16 -45.36
CA ARG A 20 30.80 16.38 -45.09
C ARG A 20 31.19 16.12 -43.63
N LEU A 21 32.17 15.25 -43.48
CA LEU A 21 33.06 15.07 -42.32
C LEU A 21 33.97 16.29 -42.17
N GLU A 22 34.31 16.66 -40.93
CA GLU A 22 35.67 17.08 -40.52
C GLU A 22 35.77 17.20 -38.98
N THR A 23 36.71 16.46 -38.39
CA THR A 23 37.46 16.82 -37.18
C THR A 23 38.87 17.20 -37.63
N PRO A 24 39.65 18.04 -36.90
CA PRO A 24 40.59 17.47 -35.92
C PRO A 24 41.04 18.38 -34.74
N GLY A 25 41.66 17.74 -33.73
CA GLY A 25 42.65 18.32 -32.81
C GLY A 25 42.08 18.76 -31.44
N GLY A 26 42.52 18.32 -30.27
CA GLY A 26 43.76 17.64 -29.87
C GLY A 26 44.57 18.56 -28.95
N THR A 27 44.51 18.38 -27.63
CA THR A 27 45.65 18.61 -26.70
C THR A 27 45.34 18.08 -25.30
N ALA A 28 46.32 17.37 -24.75
CA ALA A 28 46.36 16.83 -23.39
C ALA A 28 47.30 17.70 -22.53
N ILE A 29 46.95 17.99 -21.26
CA ILE A 29 47.91 18.28 -20.17
C ILE A 29 47.33 17.77 -18.82
N THR A 30 48.24 17.22 -18.03
CA THR A 30 48.26 16.44 -16.78
C THR A 30 47.79 17.16 -15.47
N PRO A 31 47.72 16.43 -14.32
CA PRO A 31 46.95 16.82 -13.13
C PRO A 31 47.77 17.54 -12.02
N LEU A 32 47.05 18.30 -11.18
CA LEU A 32 47.45 18.80 -9.86
C LEU A 32 46.32 18.40 -8.89
N GLY A 33 46.51 17.82 -7.69
CA GLY A 33 47.67 17.77 -6.81
C GLY A 33 47.48 18.68 -5.60
N ALA A 34 46.66 18.28 -4.60
CA ALA A 34 46.67 18.77 -3.21
C ALA A 34 45.74 17.85 -2.38
N LYS A 35 46.19 16.93 -1.52
CA LYS A 35 46.79 17.11 -0.17
C LYS A 35 46.15 18.24 0.63
N ASN A 36 45.32 17.88 1.61
CA ASN A 36 45.51 18.36 2.97
C ASN A 36 44.93 17.41 4.03
N SER A 37 45.79 17.18 5.01
CA SER A 37 45.70 16.31 6.18
C SER A 37 45.23 17.09 7.41
N TYR A 38 44.42 16.43 8.26
CA TYR A 38 44.34 16.42 9.74
C TYR A 38 44.70 17.67 10.58
N PRO A 39 44.02 17.85 11.74
CA PRO A 39 44.54 17.22 12.95
C PRO A 39 43.50 16.49 13.82
N LYS A 40 43.92 15.33 14.33
CA LYS A 40 43.45 14.74 15.59
C LYS A 40 43.94 15.62 16.75
N LYS A 41 43.14 15.72 17.82
CA LYS A 41 43.65 15.85 19.19
C LYS A 41 42.90 14.87 20.11
N ALA A 42 43.70 14.20 20.93
CA ALA A 42 43.34 13.24 21.97
C ALA A 42 43.35 13.91 23.36
N GLY A 43 42.83 13.18 24.36
CA GLY A 43 42.84 13.47 25.79
C GLY A 43 41.48 13.07 26.38
N ASP A 44 41.21 11.84 26.81
CA ASP A 44 41.81 10.99 27.86
C ASP A 44 41.34 11.30 29.30
N THR A 45 41.20 10.24 30.10
CA THR A 45 40.78 10.12 31.52
C THR A 45 39.26 10.19 31.82
N GLY A 46 38.62 9.30 32.58
CA GLY A 46 39.06 8.15 33.37
C GLY A 46 37.88 7.61 34.22
N ASP A 47 37.94 6.31 34.51
CA ASP A 47 37.40 5.59 35.69
C ASP A 47 36.01 5.90 36.27
N SER A 48 35.16 4.87 36.32
CA SER A 48 34.93 4.05 37.54
C SER A 48 33.54 3.40 37.58
N LEU A 49 33.54 2.07 37.70
CA LEU A 49 32.43 1.24 38.17
C LEU A 49 32.18 1.51 39.68
N PRO A 50 31.01 1.14 40.23
CA PRO A 50 30.96 -0.16 40.89
C PRO A 50 29.67 -0.97 40.68
N ARG A 51 29.84 -2.28 40.79
CA ARG A 51 28.80 -3.30 41.00
C ARG A 51 28.19 -3.14 42.40
N PHE A 52 26.90 -3.43 42.54
CA PHE A 52 26.39 -4.17 43.71
C PHE A 52 25.28 -5.12 43.29
N ALA A 53 25.50 -6.40 43.62
CA ALA A 53 24.50 -7.44 43.63
C ALA A 53 23.73 -7.37 44.95
N ASN A 54 22.45 -7.72 44.94
CA ASN A 54 21.84 -8.37 46.10
C ASN A 54 20.82 -9.41 45.64
N GLN A 55 21.07 -10.65 46.05
CA GLN A 55 20.12 -11.74 46.01
C GLN A 55 19.22 -11.63 47.23
N ASP A 56 17.93 -11.86 47.09
CA ASP A 56 17.13 -12.37 48.20
C ASP A 56 16.19 -13.49 47.75
N LYS A 57 16.28 -14.57 48.50
CA LYS A 57 15.51 -15.81 48.40
C LYS A 57 14.16 -15.58 49.06
N MET A 58 13.07 -16.08 48.48
CA MET A 58 11.87 -16.39 49.26
C MET A 58 11.31 -17.77 48.89
N LYS A 59 11.28 -18.62 49.91
CA LYS A 59 10.75 -19.99 49.92
C LYS A 59 9.23 -19.94 49.82
N VAL A 60 8.65 -20.81 49.00
CA VAL A 60 7.21 -21.11 49.03
C VAL A 60 7.01 -22.44 49.75
N THR A 61 6.21 -22.40 50.80
CA THR A 61 5.82 -23.55 51.63
C THR A 61 4.46 -24.05 51.19
N THR A 62 4.36 -25.35 50.97
CA THR A 62 3.13 -26.09 50.69
C THR A 62 2.31 -26.30 51.97
N THR A 63 1.01 -26.00 51.97
CA THR A 63 0.04 -26.65 52.88
C THR A 63 -1.36 -26.63 52.25
N SER A 64 -1.92 -27.83 52.07
CA SER A 64 -3.30 -28.09 51.67
C SER A 64 -4.29 -27.80 52.81
N LEU A 65 -5.55 -27.46 52.50
CA LEU A 65 -6.72 -28.11 53.11
C LEU A 65 -8.02 -27.80 52.34
N LEU A 66 -8.84 -28.85 52.20
CA LEU A 66 -10.19 -28.87 51.62
C LEU A 66 -11.26 -28.26 52.56
N LEU A 67 -12.37 -27.72 52.05
CA LEU A 67 -13.68 -28.40 51.89
C LEU A 67 -14.89 -27.42 51.75
N THR A 68 -15.74 -27.69 50.74
CA THR A 68 -17.22 -27.54 50.65
C THR A 68 -17.97 -26.20 50.54
N ALA A 69 -18.54 -26.02 49.33
CA ALA A 69 -19.98 -25.87 48.97
C ALA A 69 -20.77 -24.58 49.28
N ALA A 70 -21.33 -23.92 48.24
CA ALA A 70 -22.75 -24.06 47.81
C ALA A 70 -23.29 -22.86 46.99
N PHE A 71 -24.01 -23.17 45.88
CA PHE A 71 -25.03 -22.39 45.11
C PHE A 71 -24.67 -20.94 44.66
N ASN A 72 -24.79 -20.49 43.41
CA ASN A 72 -25.95 -20.53 42.50
C ASN A 72 -25.60 -19.74 41.20
N ALA A 73 -26.19 -20.16 40.09
CA ALA A 73 -26.51 -19.42 38.85
C ALA A 73 -25.53 -18.33 38.34
N GLY A 74 -24.82 -18.64 37.25
CA GLY A 74 -24.11 -17.66 36.43
C GLY A 74 -23.88 -18.21 35.02
N VAL A 75 -24.40 -17.48 34.04
CA VAL A 75 -24.28 -17.66 32.59
C VAL A 75 -22.89 -18.18 32.19
N GLU A 76 -22.84 -19.31 31.47
CA GLU A 76 -21.60 -19.83 30.87
C GLU A 76 -21.08 -18.85 29.81
N ALA A 77 -20.19 -17.95 30.22
CA ALA A 77 -19.22 -17.36 29.32
C ALA A 77 -18.31 -18.49 28.84
N ARG A 78 -18.47 -18.92 27.59
CA ARG A 78 -17.51 -19.82 26.94
C ARG A 78 -16.17 -19.08 26.84
N PRO A 79 -15.08 -19.55 27.45
CA PRO A 79 -13.78 -19.00 27.16
C PRO A 79 -13.47 -19.33 25.70
N TYR A 80 -13.18 -18.29 24.91
CA TYR A 80 -12.59 -18.42 23.58
C TYR A 80 -11.24 -19.12 23.76
N THR A 81 -11.23 -20.44 23.63
CA THR A 81 -10.00 -21.20 23.52
C THR A 81 -9.27 -20.68 22.30
N GLN A 82 -8.08 -20.11 22.52
CA GLN A 82 -7.04 -19.94 21.50
C GLN A 82 -7.08 -21.17 20.58
N SER A 83 -7.58 -20.99 19.37
CA SER A 83 -7.58 -22.04 18.35
C SER A 83 -6.11 -22.28 18.01
N ARG A 84 -5.60 -23.35 18.61
CA ARG A 84 -4.36 -24.00 18.22
C ARG A 84 -4.43 -24.25 16.70
N GLN A 85 -3.43 -23.76 15.97
CA GLN A 85 -3.28 -23.88 14.52
C GLN A 85 -3.71 -25.27 14.00
N VAL A 86 -4.60 -25.26 13.01
CA VAL A 86 -5.06 -26.38 12.17
C VAL A 86 -5.19 -25.72 10.78
N THR A 87 -4.53 -26.11 9.68
CA THR A 87 -4.03 -27.40 9.23
C THR A 87 -2.96 -27.20 8.15
N THR A 88 -1.97 -28.09 8.15
CA THR A 88 -0.89 -28.24 7.16
C THR A 88 -1.41 -28.75 5.81
N SER A 89 -1.84 -27.87 4.92
CA SER A 89 -1.40 -27.97 3.53
C SER A 89 -0.30 -26.93 3.36
N ALA A 90 0.91 -27.23 3.80
CA ALA A 90 2.02 -26.31 3.64
C ALA A 90 2.32 -26.25 2.14
N PHE A 91 1.83 -25.21 1.47
CA PHE A 91 2.21 -24.92 0.10
C PHE A 91 3.70 -24.63 0.09
N GLY A 92 4.51 -25.55 -0.43
CA GLY A 92 5.93 -25.37 -0.59
C GLY A 92 6.29 -24.85 -1.97
N PRO A 93 7.59 -24.70 -2.26
CA PRO A 93 8.05 -24.19 -3.54
C PRO A 93 7.60 -25.03 -4.74
N ASP A 94 7.53 -26.35 -4.58
CA ASP A 94 7.12 -27.25 -5.68
C ASP A 94 5.62 -27.14 -5.96
N GLU A 95 4.79 -26.99 -4.93
CA GLU A 95 3.34 -26.80 -5.08
C GLU A 95 2.98 -25.42 -5.67
N LEU A 96 3.74 -24.39 -5.30
CA LEU A 96 3.52 -23.00 -5.74
C LEU A 96 4.14 -22.70 -7.11
N ARG A 97 5.06 -23.53 -7.60
CA ARG A 97 5.70 -23.31 -8.89
C ARG A 97 4.70 -23.48 -10.05
N SER A 98 4.68 -22.51 -10.95
CA SER A 98 3.97 -22.61 -12.22
C SER A 98 4.81 -22.06 -13.38
N PHE A 99 4.51 -22.53 -14.59
CA PHE A 99 5.06 -22.01 -15.85
C PHE A 99 4.01 -21.28 -16.69
N THR A 100 2.75 -21.28 -16.25
CA THR A 100 1.62 -20.68 -16.96
C THR A 100 0.69 -19.98 -15.98
N ALA A 101 0.16 -18.82 -16.37
CA ALA A 101 -0.83 -18.09 -15.59
C ALA A 101 -2.26 -18.40 -16.07
N SER A 102 -2.65 -19.69 -16.06
CA SER A 102 -3.89 -20.13 -16.73
C SER A 102 -5.18 -19.64 -16.08
N THR A 103 -5.14 -19.30 -14.79
CA THR A 103 -6.27 -18.80 -13.99
C THR A 103 -6.26 -17.28 -13.86
N ALA A 104 -5.20 -16.61 -14.33
CA ALA A 104 -5.10 -15.17 -14.22
C ALA A 104 -6.18 -14.47 -15.05
N VAL A 105 -6.74 -13.40 -14.49
CA VAL A 105 -7.73 -12.54 -15.14
C VAL A 105 -7.16 -11.15 -15.37
N SER A 106 -7.79 -10.40 -16.27
CA SER A 106 -7.39 -9.01 -16.54
C SER A 106 -8.06 -8.05 -15.57
N MET A 107 -7.49 -6.85 -15.43
CA MET A 107 -8.07 -5.71 -14.72
C MET A 107 -9.50 -5.44 -15.18
N GLU A 108 -9.79 -5.57 -16.48
CA GLU A 108 -11.14 -5.38 -17.00
C GLU A 108 -12.16 -6.34 -16.36
N VAL A 109 -11.77 -7.57 -16.05
CA VAL A 109 -12.60 -8.55 -15.33
C VAL A 109 -12.80 -8.15 -13.88
N VAL A 110 -11.71 -7.81 -13.17
CA VAL A 110 -11.76 -7.38 -11.76
C VAL A 110 -12.60 -6.11 -11.60
N MET A 111 -12.39 -5.11 -12.44
CA MET A 111 -13.19 -3.89 -12.47
C MET A 111 -14.67 -4.17 -12.75
N GLY A 112 -14.96 -5.12 -13.66
CA GLY A 112 -16.32 -5.55 -13.93
C GLY A 112 -17.00 -6.08 -12.67
N LYS A 113 -16.32 -6.97 -11.93
CA LYS A 113 -16.81 -7.53 -10.66
C LYS A 113 -17.00 -6.45 -9.60
N LYS A 114 -16.01 -5.57 -9.38
CA LYS A 114 -16.09 -4.45 -8.42
C LYS A 114 -17.23 -3.49 -8.76
N LYS A 115 -17.46 -3.19 -10.04
CA LYS A 115 -18.60 -2.34 -10.50
C LYS A 115 -19.94 -3.00 -10.21
N SER A 116 -20.12 -4.28 -10.57
CA SER A 116 -21.35 -5.01 -10.27
C SER A 116 -21.63 -5.10 -8.77
N HIS A 117 -20.60 -5.34 -7.96
CA HIS A 117 -20.71 -5.33 -6.49
C HIS A 117 -21.12 -3.95 -5.96
N THR A 118 -20.47 -2.89 -6.46
CA THR A 118 -20.80 -1.50 -6.10
C THR A 118 -22.24 -1.14 -6.47
N GLU A 119 -22.73 -1.57 -7.65
CA GLU A 119 -24.12 -1.35 -8.07
C GLU A 119 -25.12 -2.05 -7.15
N ALA A 120 -24.82 -3.28 -6.71
CA ALA A 120 -25.64 -3.99 -5.73
C ALA A 120 -25.67 -3.27 -4.38
N ASN A 121 -24.52 -2.78 -3.92
CA ASN A 121 -24.42 -1.98 -2.68
C ASN A 121 -25.17 -0.65 -2.76
N ILE A 122 -25.14 0.03 -3.90
CA ILE A 122 -25.95 1.23 -4.15
C ILE A 122 -27.44 0.87 -4.04
N ALA A 123 -27.88 -0.21 -4.69
CA ALA A 123 -29.28 -0.64 -4.64
C ALA A 123 -29.73 -1.05 -3.22
N ALA A 124 -28.81 -1.52 -2.39
CA ALA A 124 -29.04 -1.88 -0.99
C ALA A 124 -28.93 -0.71 0.00
N GLY A 125 -28.64 0.52 -0.47
CA GLY A 125 -28.53 1.70 0.39
C GLY A 125 -27.27 1.73 1.26
N VAL A 126 -26.22 0.96 0.91
CA VAL A 126 -24.94 0.91 1.65
C VAL A 126 -24.27 2.29 1.71
N TYR A 127 -24.46 3.12 0.68
CA TYR A 127 -23.90 4.47 0.60
C TYR A 127 -24.93 5.57 0.85
N ASP A 128 -26.05 5.28 1.52
CA ASP A 128 -27.06 6.29 1.84
C ASP A 128 -26.53 7.30 2.86
N VAL A 129 -27.07 8.53 2.79
CA VAL A 129 -26.75 9.57 3.77
C VAL A 129 -27.17 9.10 5.17
N ASP A 130 -26.28 9.25 6.14
CA ASP A 130 -26.47 8.83 7.52
C ASP A 130 -26.68 7.32 7.72
N ARG A 131 -26.31 6.48 6.73
CA ARG A 131 -26.32 5.01 6.86
C ARG A 131 -25.50 4.52 8.05
N TYR A 132 -24.39 5.20 8.33
CA TYR A 132 -23.45 4.89 9.41
C TYR A 132 -23.45 5.98 10.48
N ASN A 133 -23.36 5.56 11.73
CA ASN A 133 -23.33 6.43 12.89
C ASN A 133 -21.93 7.03 13.08
N LYS A 134 -21.87 8.20 13.71
CA LYS A 134 -20.59 8.73 14.21
C LYS A 134 -20.15 7.88 15.40
N VAL A 135 -18.86 7.57 15.46
CA VAL A 135 -18.26 6.78 16.53
C VAL A 135 -17.10 7.58 17.11
N GLY A 136 -17.03 7.65 18.44
CA GLY A 136 -15.93 8.30 19.16
C GLY A 136 -14.79 7.33 19.46
N ALA A 137 -13.74 7.84 20.10
CA ALA A 137 -12.67 7.01 20.61
C ALA A 137 -13.23 5.91 21.53
N THR A 138 -12.93 4.65 21.20
CA THR A 138 -13.43 3.47 21.90
C THR A 138 -12.30 2.46 22.03
N PRO A 139 -11.86 2.14 23.26
CA PRO A 139 -10.80 1.15 23.45
C PRO A 139 -11.31 -0.25 23.06
N CYS A 140 -10.40 -1.08 22.55
CA CYS A 140 -10.65 -2.47 22.29
C CYS A 140 -10.64 -3.26 23.61
N VAL A 141 -11.82 -3.65 24.08
CA VAL A 141 -11.99 -4.37 25.34
C VAL A 141 -12.89 -5.58 25.11
N ASN A 142 -12.42 -6.75 25.52
CA ASN A 142 -13.15 -8.02 25.36
C ASN A 142 -13.54 -8.34 23.91
N GLY A 143 -12.68 -7.97 22.95
CA GLY A 143 -12.84 -8.34 21.54
C GLY A 143 -13.60 -7.33 20.69
N THR A 144 -14.05 -6.20 21.24
CA THR A 144 -14.73 -5.16 20.45
C THR A 144 -14.35 -3.73 20.87
N ALA A 145 -14.47 -2.83 19.90
CA ALA A 145 -14.40 -1.37 20.05
C ALA A 145 -15.70 -0.78 19.49
N GLY A 146 -16.74 -0.79 20.31
CA GLY A 146 -18.10 -0.46 19.87
C GLY A 146 -18.72 -1.67 19.15
N GLU A 147 -19.14 -1.49 17.90
CA GLU A 147 -19.64 -2.58 17.05
C GLU A 147 -18.55 -3.33 16.30
N TYR A 148 -17.32 -2.79 16.29
CA TYR A 148 -16.20 -3.33 15.52
C TYR A 148 -15.47 -4.40 16.30
N SER A 149 -15.33 -5.60 15.72
CA SER A 149 -14.49 -6.65 16.26
C SER A 149 -13.02 -6.21 16.24
N CYS A 150 -12.27 -6.47 17.32
CA CYS A 150 -10.87 -6.06 17.42
C CYS A 150 -10.07 -6.95 18.38
N ASP A 151 -8.75 -6.93 18.24
CA ASP A 151 -7.81 -7.45 19.24
C ASP A 151 -6.57 -6.56 19.28
N GLY A 152 -6.29 -5.98 20.45
CA GLY A 152 -5.11 -5.14 20.67
C GLY A 152 -5.04 -3.86 19.81
N VAL A 153 -6.14 -3.41 19.20
CA VAL A 153 -6.20 -2.20 18.36
C VAL A 153 -7.40 -1.34 18.73
N ASP A 154 -7.14 -0.17 19.30
CA ASP A 154 -8.15 0.80 19.73
C ASP A 154 -8.66 1.65 18.55
N LEU A 155 -9.94 2.03 18.62
CA LEU A 155 -10.50 3.09 17.80
C LEU A 155 -10.23 4.44 18.45
N MET A 156 -9.53 5.34 17.77
CA MET A 156 -9.17 6.66 18.30
C MET A 156 -10.01 7.80 17.70
N GLY A 157 -10.49 7.61 16.48
CA GLY A 157 -11.33 8.59 15.80
C GLY A 157 -11.95 8.02 14.54
N PHE A 158 -13.07 8.60 14.12
CA PHE A 158 -13.77 8.21 12.91
C PHE A 158 -14.43 9.42 12.25
N LEU A 159 -14.30 9.53 10.92
CA LEU A 159 -15.02 10.49 10.11
C LEU A 159 -15.69 9.78 8.94
N ARG A 160 -17.01 9.96 8.83
CA ARG A 160 -17.77 9.42 7.71
C ARG A 160 -17.41 10.13 6.43
N HIS A 161 -17.54 9.47 5.28
CA HIS A 161 -17.26 10.12 4.00
C HIS A 161 -18.05 11.41 3.77
N GLN A 162 -19.31 11.44 4.21
CA GLN A 162 -20.16 12.64 4.16
C GLN A 162 -19.71 13.76 5.10
N ASP A 163 -19.12 13.44 6.24
CA ASP A 163 -18.61 14.44 7.19
C ASP A 163 -17.36 15.14 6.63
N MET A 164 -16.67 14.49 5.69
CA MET A 164 -15.58 15.05 4.87
C MET A 164 -16.07 15.67 3.54
N GLY A 165 -17.39 15.87 3.41
CA GLY A 165 -18.01 16.57 2.29
C GLY A 165 -18.17 15.75 1.00
N SER A 166 -17.98 14.42 1.03
CA SER A 166 -18.24 13.59 -0.16
C SER A 166 -19.72 13.44 -0.41
N ARG A 167 -20.11 13.63 -1.68
CA ARG A 167 -21.47 13.43 -2.17
C ARG A 167 -21.73 11.99 -2.56
N GLU A 168 -20.68 11.28 -2.97
CA GLU A 168 -20.74 9.88 -3.39
C GLU A 168 -20.61 8.91 -2.21
N ARG A 169 -20.04 9.36 -1.08
CA ARG A 169 -19.87 8.59 0.17
C ARG A 169 -19.17 7.24 -0.03
N ARG A 170 -18.18 7.22 -0.92
CA ARG A 170 -17.40 6.03 -1.28
C ARG A 170 -15.92 6.31 -1.21
N GLY A 171 -15.19 5.51 -0.45
CA GLY A 171 -13.75 5.61 -0.20
C GLY A 171 -12.91 4.77 -1.15
N ASN A 172 -11.66 5.18 -1.29
CA ASN A 172 -10.58 4.38 -1.89
C ASN A 172 -9.28 4.62 -1.10
N ASP A 173 -8.13 4.80 -1.75
CA ASP A 173 -6.83 4.81 -1.07
C ASP A 173 -6.71 5.84 0.07
N VAL A 174 -5.73 5.64 0.96
CA VAL A 174 -5.38 6.57 2.03
C VAL A 174 -3.87 6.70 2.13
N TRP A 175 -3.40 7.93 2.27
CA TRP A 175 -1.98 8.21 2.49
C TRP A 175 -1.82 9.29 3.56
N GLY A 176 -0.59 9.55 3.98
CA GLY A 176 -0.31 10.52 5.02
C GLY A 176 0.93 11.36 4.75
N TRP A 177 1.02 12.46 5.49
CA TRP A 177 2.14 13.39 5.51
C TRP A 177 2.34 13.90 6.93
N THR A 178 3.58 13.79 7.42
CA THR A 178 4.02 14.47 8.65
C THR A 178 4.75 15.74 8.27
N SER A 179 4.23 16.86 8.75
CA SER A 179 4.85 18.17 8.60
C SER A 179 6.15 18.31 9.41
N VAL A 180 6.94 19.35 9.08
CA VAL A 180 8.24 19.60 9.73
C VAL A 180 8.11 19.87 11.24
N ASP A 181 7.00 20.44 11.69
CA ASP A 181 6.71 20.69 13.12
C ASP A 181 6.08 19.48 13.83
N GLY A 182 5.91 18.34 13.13
CA GLY A 182 5.45 17.08 13.70
C GLY A 182 3.94 16.87 13.65
N ARG A 183 3.15 17.79 13.06
CA ARG A 183 1.71 17.56 12.84
C ARG A 183 1.49 16.52 11.75
N GLU A 184 0.51 15.66 11.94
CA GLU A 184 0.22 14.51 11.08
C GLU A 184 -1.09 14.70 10.32
N PHE A 185 -1.05 14.51 9.01
CA PHE A 185 -2.18 14.75 8.11
C PHE A 185 -2.45 13.55 7.22
N GLY A 186 -3.71 13.15 7.11
CA GLY A 186 -4.18 12.15 6.17
C GLY A 186 -4.72 12.79 4.89
N ALA A 187 -4.38 12.21 3.74
CA ALA A 187 -5.11 12.36 2.50
C ALA A 187 -6.02 11.15 2.36
N VAL A 188 -7.34 11.38 2.32
CA VAL A 188 -8.37 10.34 2.32
C VAL A 188 -9.04 10.34 0.97
N GLY A 189 -8.81 9.27 0.22
CA GLY A 189 -9.36 9.07 -1.11
C GLY A 189 -10.85 8.81 -1.06
N GLN A 190 -11.58 9.51 -1.92
CA GLN A 190 -13.00 9.35 -2.16
C GLN A 190 -13.26 9.33 -3.66
N THR A 191 -14.38 8.76 -4.09
CA THR A 191 -14.65 8.66 -5.52
C THR A 191 -14.76 10.03 -6.19
N ASP A 192 -15.21 11.05 -5.46
CA ASP A 192 -15.38 12.43 -5.89
C ASP A 192 -14.25 13.40 -5.49
N GLY A 193 -13.10 12.88 -5.05
CA GLY A 193 -11.90 13.68 -4.77
C GLY A 193 -11.05 13.14 -3.62
N THR A 194 -10.29 14.03 -2.99
CA THR A 194 -9.44 13.71 -1.84
C THR A 194 -9.81 14.64 -0.69
N ALA A 195 -10.19 14.08 0.46
CA ALA A 195 -10.36 14.83 1.70
C ALA A 195 -9.03 14.90 2.47
N PHE A 196 -8.86 15.94 3.27
CA PHE A 196 -7.72 16.15 4.15
C PHE A 196 -8.16 16.17 5.60
N VAL A 197 -7.49 15.38 6.42
CA VAL A 197 -7.74 15.29 7.87
C VAL A 197 -6.43 15.52 8.63
N GLU A 198 -6.49 16.15 9.80
CA GLU A 198 -5.38 16.13 10.76
C GLU A 198 -5.64 15.03 11.80
N VAL A 199 -4.60 14.24 12.09
CA VAL A 199 -4.58 13.30 13.22
C VAL A 199 -4.02 14.05 14.42
N LYS A 200 -4.85 14.28 15.44
CA LYS A 200 -4.43 15.00 16.65
C LYS A 200 -3.63 14.07 17.56
N SER A 201 -2.99 14.66 18.58
CA SER A 201 -2.14 13.92 19.53
C SER A 201 -2.89 12.90 20.39
N ASP A 202 -4.23 13.01 20.48
CA ASP A 202 -5.10 12.02 21.12
C ASP A 202 -5.67 11.00 20.12
N GLY A 203 -5.27 11.08 18.85
CA GLY A 203 -5.71 10.22 17.76
C GLY A 203 -7.05 10.63 17.15
N SER A 204 -7.70 11.68 17.67
CA SER A 204 -8.92 12.22 17.06
C SER A 204 -8.64 12.79 15.67
N LEU A 205 -9.66 12.74 14.81
CA LEU A 205 -9.58 13.21 13.43
C LEU A 205 -10.31 14.54 13.25
N VAL A 206 -9.65 15.48 12.59
CA VAL A 206 -10.21 16.80 12.26
C VAL A 206 -10.21 17.01 10.75
N TYR A 207 -11.39 17.18 10.15
CA TYR A 207 -11.52 17.50 8.74
C TYR A 207 -11.05 18.93 8.45
N LEU A 208 -10.15 19.09 7.48
CA LEU A 208 -9.58 20.38 7.09
C LEU A 208 -10.09 20.89 5.76
N GLY A 209 -10.49 19.99 4.86
CA GLY A 209 -10.89 20.40 3.52
C GLY A 209 -10.75 19.30 2.49
N ARG A 210 -11.01 19.62 1.23
CA ARG A 210 -10.98 18.65 0.13
C ARG A 210 -10.47 19.23 -1.16
N LEU A 211 -9.74 18.42 -1.92
CA LEU A 211 -9.36 18.64 -3.31
C LEU A 211 -10.34 17.88 -4.22
N PRO A 212 -11.02 18.54 -5.17
CA PRO A 212 -11.89 17.85 -6.12
C PRO A 212 -11.09 16.99 -7.10
N THR A 213 -11.74 15.94 -7.62
CA THR A 213 -11.23 15.18 -8.78
C THR A 213 -10.91 16.11 -9.96
N GLN A 214 -9.87 15.77 -10.73
CA GLN A 214 -9.49 16.57 -11.90
C GLN A 214 -10.60 16.65 -12.95
N THR A 215 -11.33 15.54 -13.15
CA THR A 215 -12.34 15.40 -14.20
C THR A 215 -13.66 14.91 -13.60
N VAL A 216 -13.86 13.60 -13.52
CA VAL A 216 -15.08 12.97 -13.03
C VAL A 216 -14.79 12.07 -11.83
N ALA A 217 -15.85 11.63 -11.15
CA ALA A 217 -15.72 10.67 -10.07
C ALA A 217 -15.25 9.31 -10.61
N SER A 218 -14.44 8.60 -9.83
CA SER A 218 -13.92 7.27 -10.16
C SER A 218 -13.79 6.44 -8.89
N THR A 219 -14.13 5.15 -8.96
CA THR A 219 -13.90 4.21 -7.86
C THR A 219 -12.42 4.12 -7.51
N TRP A 220 -11.54 4.17 -8.50
CA TRP A 220 -10.09 4.02 -8.31
C TRP A 220 -9.39 5.37 -8.36
N ARG A 221 -8.69 5.65 -7.26
CA ARG A 221 -7.82 6.78 -7.04
C ARG A 221 -6.76 6.33 -6.05
N ASP A 222 -5.53 6.73 -6.33
CA ASP A 222 -4.39 6.38 -5.52
C ASP A 222 -3.53 7.62 -5.26
N MET A 223 -2.90 7.65 -4.09
CA MET A 223 -2.19 8.81 -3.59
C MET A 223 -0.85 8.42 -2.98
N LYS A 224 0.18 9.22 -3.26
CA LYS A 224 1.48 9.10 -2.61
C LYS A 224 2.03 10.48 -2.28
N VAL A 225 2.89 10.55 -1.29
CA VAL A 225 3.55 11.80 -0.88
C VAL A 225 5.04 11.67 -1.11
N ILE A 226 5.64 12.70 -1.73
CA ILE A 226 7.10 12.89 -1.76
C ILE A 226 7.38 14.25 -1.15
N LYS A 227 8.18 14.25 -0.08
CA LYS A 227 8.49 15.45 0.72
C LYS A 227 7.22 16.13 1.24
N ASN A 228 6.85 17.28 0.66
CA ASN A 228 5.70 18.09 1.07
C ASN A 228 4.57 18.11 0.02
N HIS A 229 4.66 17.28 -1.02
CA HIS A 229 3.68 17.26 -2.10
C HIS A 229 2.95 15.93 -2.13
N LEU A 230 1.63 16.01 -2.20
CA LEU A 230 0.75 14.91 -2.52
C LEU A 230 0.64 14.79 -4.04
N TYR A 231 0.72 13.57 -4.52
CA TYR A 231 0.50 13.17 -5.91
C TYR A 231 -0.76 12.31 -5.94
N VAL A 232 -1.65 12.55 -6.91
CA VAL A 232 -2.92 11.82 -7.02
C VAL A 232 -3.14 11.36 -8.45
N GLY A 233 -3.23 10.04 -8.64
CA GLY A 233 -3.65 9.39 -9.88
C GLY A 233 -5.09 8.87 -9.78
N SER A 234 -5.74 8.62 -10.93
CA SER A 234 -7.08 8.04 -10.96
C SER A 234 -7.42 7.46 -12.33
N GLU A 235 -8.27 6.43 -12.32
CA GLU A 235 -8.91 5.83 -13.50
C GLU A 235 -9.93 6.75 -14.18
N ALA A 236 -10.25 7.91 -13.58
CA ALA A 236 -11.07 8.91 -14.23
C ALA A 236 -10.43 9.32 -15.59
N PRO A 237 -11.19 9.33 -16.69
CA PRO A 237 -10.66 9.74 -17.99
C PRO A 237 -10.02 11.13 -17.93
N ASP A 238 -8.85 11.25 -18.56
CA ASP A 238 -8.04 12.48 -18.62
C ASP A 238 -7.68 13.10 -17.25
N HIS A 239 -7.68 12.29 -16.18
CA HIS A 239 -7.34 12.75 -14.83
C HIS A 239 -5.89 13.22 -14.69
N GLY A 240 -4.94 12.53 -15.31
CA GLY A 240 -3.52 12.75 -15.16
C GLY A 240 -3.03 12.59 -13.71
N LEU A 241 -1.94 13.29 -13.39
CA LEU A 241 -1.38 13.38 -12.04
C LEU A 241 -1.66 14.77 -11.47
N GLN A 242 -2.46 14.86 -10.41
CA GLN A 242 -2.59 16.09 -9.64
C GLN A 242 -1.41 16.19 -8.66
N ILE A 243 -0.81 17.37 -8.55
CA ILE A 243 0.29 17.64 -7.61
C ILE A 243 -0.13 18.76 -6.67
N PHE A 244 -0.25 18.47 -5.38
CA PHE A 244 -0.78 19.38 -4.37
C PHE A 244 0.23 19.60 -3.23
N ASP A 245 0.48 20.85 -2.87
CA ASP A 245 1.36 21.20 -1.74
C ASP A 245 0.62 21.05 -0.40
N MET A 246 1.00 20.03 0.37
CA MET A 246 0.38 19.69 1.66
C MET A 246 0.58 20.77 2.73
N ARG A 247 1.56 21.68 2.58
CA ARG A 247 1.77 22.78 3.52
C ARG A 247 0.61 23.76 3.57
N LYS A 248 -0.24 23.78 2.54
CA LYS A 248 -1.49 24.56 2.51
C LYS A 248 -2.46 24.17 3.63
N LEU A 249 -2.32 22.96 4.18
CA LEU A 249 -3.15 22.47 5.28
C LEU A 249 -2.77 23.10 6.63
N LEU A 250 -1.53 23.59 6.78
CA LEU A 250 -1.00 24.04 8.07
C LEU A 250 -1.74 25.25 8.65
N SER A 251 -2.29 26.11 7.79
CA SER A 251 -2.97 27.36 8.16
C SER A 251 -4.49 27.28 8.11
N ILE A 252 -5.07 26.10 7.89
CA ILE A 252 -6.53 25.95 7.83
C ILE A 252 -7.12 26.06 9.24
N ASP A 253 -8.16 26.88 9.36
CA ASP A 253 -9.06 26.86 10.51
C ASP A 253 -10.03 25.69 10.35
N PRO A 254 -9.99 24.67 11.25
CA PRO A 254 -10.84 23.49 11.12
C PRO A 254 -12.33 23.80 11.32
N THR A 255 -12.70 24.95 11.88
CA THR A 255 -14.11 25.37 11.96
C THR A 255 -14.64 25.88 10.61
N ASN A 256 -13.74 26.18 9.67
CA ASN A 256 -14.04 26.62 8.31
C ASN A 256 -13.26 25.78 7.27
N PRO A 257 -13.59 24.48 7.10
CA PRO A 257 -12.89 23.60 6.16
C PRO A 257 -12.90 24.14 4.72
N VAL A 258 -11.80 23.95 3.99
CA VAL A 258 -11.60 24.53 2.66
C VAL A 258 -11.94 23.53 1.55
N THR A 259 -12.80 23.90 0.61
CA THR A 259 -12.87 23.21 -0.69
C THR A 259 -11.90 23.88 -1.65
N PHE A 260 -10.82 23.19 -2.00
CA PHE A 260 -9.83 23.71 -2.95
C PHE A 260 -10.38 23.69 -4.37
N SER A 261 -9.83 24.54 -5.25
CA SER A 261 -10.04 24.49 -6.69
C SER A 261 -8.87 23.78 -7.38
N LEU A 262 -9.05 23.36 -8.64
CA LEU A 262 -7.96 22.80 -9.45
C LEU A 262 -6.82 23.82 -9.68
N SER A 263 -7.09 25.12 -9.60
CA SER A 263 -6.05 26.16 -9.62
C SER A 263 -5.18 26.18 -8.36
N SER A 264 -5.55 25.46 -7.30
CA SER A 264 -4.73 25.26 -6.11
C SER A 264 -3.68 24.18 -6.27
N LEU A 265 -3.64 23.45 -7.39
CA LEU A 265 -2.58 22.50 -7.65
C LEU A 265 -1.25 23.22 -7.87
N THR A 266 -0.16 22.62 -7.40
CA THR A 266 1.21 23.02 -7.73
C THR A 266 1.48 22.81 -9.21
N ALA A 267 1.01 21.68 -9.74
CA ALA A 267 0.99 21.37 -11.17
C ALA A 267 -0.01 20.25 -11.46
N HIS A 268 -0.28 20.05 -12.75
CA HIS A 268 -1.02 18.90 -13.28
C HIS A 268 -0.22 18.31 -14.44
N PHE A 269 0.08 17.01 -14.37
CA PHE A 269 0.73 16.28 -15.46
C PHE A 269 -0.32 15.46 -16.22
N SER A 270 -0.57 15.79 -17.48
CA SER A 270 -1.63 15.17 -18.28
C SER A 270 -1.12 14.07 -19.24
N GLY A 271 0.13 13.61 -19.09
CA GLY A 271 0.80 12.81 -20.12
C GLY A 271 0.21 11.42 -20.37
N PHE A 272 -0.37 10.77 -19.35
CA PHE A 272 -0.83 9.39 -19.42
C PHE A 272 -2.35 9.22 -19.49
N GLY A 273 -3.13 10.32 -19.50
CA GLY A 273 -4.60 10.24 -19.48
C GLY A 273 -5.11 9.80 -18.11
N SER A 274 -5.21 8.50 -17.86
CA SER A 274 -5.63 7.91 -16.58
C SER A 274 -4.62 6.86 -16.09
N SER A 275 -4.67 6.55 -14.79
CA SER A 275 -3.82 5.53 -14.16
C SER A 275 -4.62 4.79 -13.09
N HIS A 276 -4.42 3.49 -12.95
CA HIS A 276 -5.07 2.71 -11.90
C HIS A 276 -4.52 3.07 -10.52
N ASN A 277 -3.19 3.13 -10.42
CA ASN A 277 -2.44 3.35 -9.20
C ASN A 277 -1.22 4.25 -9.50
N ILE A 278 -0.61 4.81 -8.46
CA ILE A 278 0.67 5.51 -8.54
C ILE A 278 1.63 4.99 -7.46
N VAL A 279 2.88 4.81 -7.84
CA VAL A 279 3.95 4.36 -6.93
C VAL A 279 4.95 5.49 -6.76
N ALA A 280 5.41 5.71 -5.54
CA ALA A 280 6.45 6.70 -5.25
C ALA A 280 7.77 6.01 -4.95
N ASN A 281 8.85 6.54 -5.53
CA ASN A 281 10.18 6.36 -4.97
C ASN A 281 10.67 7.73 -4.48
N GLU A 282 10.64 7.90 -3.15
CA GLU A 282 11.03 9.14 -2.50
C GLU A 282 12.54 9.44 -2.62
N GLU A 283 13.39 8.40 -2.75
CA GLU A 283 14.85 8.57 -2.84
C GLU A 283 15.29 9.18 -4.18
N THR A 284 14.50 8.97 -5.23
CA THR A 284 14.80 9.43 -6.60
C THR A 284 13.85 10.53 -7.08
N ASP A 285 12.94 11.00 -6.23
CA ASP A 285 11.88 11.95 -6.58
C ASP A 285 11.08 11.49 -7.82
N MET A 286 10.68 10.22 -7.83
CA MET A 286 9.96 9.61 -8.96
C MET A 286 8.54 9.20 -8.56
N ILE A 287 7.59 9.51 -9.44
CA ILE A 287 6.26 8.90 -9.46
C ILE A 287 6.16 7.96 -10.66
N TYR A 288 5.65 6.76 -10.42
CA TYR A 288 5.38 5.76 -11.45
C TYR A 288 3.87 5.60 -11.55
N ALA A 289 3.25 6.08 -12.62
CA ALA A 289 1.84 5.81 -12.89
C ALA A 289 1.71 4.42 -13.54
N VAL A 290 0.89 3.56 -12.97
CA VAL A 290 0.68 2.18 -13.41
C VAL A 290 -0.78 1.96 -13.80
N GLY A 291 -1.04 0.88 -14.55
CA GLY A 291 -2.37 0.59 -15.07
C GLY A 291 -2.89 1.69 -16.01
N THR A 292 -1.98 2.33 -16.75
CA THR A 292 -2.36 3.31 -17.78
C THR A 292 -3.00 2.61 -18.98
N ALA A 293 -3.62 3.35 -19.90
CA ALA A 293 -4.25 2.73 -21.06
C ALA A 293 -3.24 1.88 -21.89
N ARG A 294 -3.60 0.62 -22.16
CA ARG A 294 -2.78 -0.34 -22.94
C ARG A 294 -2.42 0.13 -24.35
N SER A 295 -3.17 1.09 -24.90
CA SER A 295 -2.93 1.72 -26.21
C SER A 295 -1.86 2.82 -26.20
N LEU A 296 -1.45 3.30 -25.03
CA LEU A 296 -0.43 4.33 -24.90
C LEU A 296 0.99 3.75 -24.89
N LYS A 297 1.99 4.64 -24.90
CA LYS A 297 3.41 4.27 -25.04
C LYS A 297 3.92 3.29 -23.98
N CYS A 298 3.38 3.32 -22.76
CA CYS A 298 3.79 2.38 -21.70
C CYS A 298 2.98 1.08 -21.70
N ARG A 299 1.93 0.95 -22.52
CA ARG A 299 1.11 -0.27 -22.66
C ARG A 299 0.52 -0.81 -21.35
N GLY A 300 0.19 0.08 -20.42
CA GLY A 300 -0.29 -0.27 -19.07
C GLY A 300 0.82 -0.53 -18.03
N GLY A 301 2.08 -0.52 -18.44
CA GLY A 301 3.21 -0.64 -17.52
C GLY A 301 3.53 0.67 -16.79
N LEU A 302 4.75 0.74 -16.23
CA LEU A 302 5.21 1.89 -15.45
C LEU A 302 5.44 3.12 -16.36
N TRP A 303 4.65 4.17 -16.18
CA TRP A 303 4.93 5.50 -16.71
C TRP A 303 5.72 6.32 -15.70
N MET A 304 6.98 6.62 -16.01
CA MET A 304 7.90 7.27 -15.10
C MET A 304 7.78 8.80 -15.22
N VAL A 305 7.52 9.47 -14.10
CA VAL A 305 7.42 10.92 -13.98
C VAL A 305 8.42 11.42 -12.95
N ASP A 306 9.40 12.19 -13.40
CA ASP A 306 10.34 12.90 -12.54
C ASP A 306 9.60 14.09 -11.90
N VAL A 307 9.56 14.09 -10.56
CA VAL A 307 8.91 15.11 -9.75
C VAL A 307 9.89 15.83 -8.81
N SER A 308 11.20 15.76 -9.11
CA SER A 308 12.25 16.52 -8.40
C SER A 308 11.96 18.02 -8.37
N ASN A 309 11.26 18.52 -9.39
CA ASN A 309 10.57 19.79 -9.37
C ASN A 309 9.04 19.58 -9.48
N PRO A 310 8.28 19.61 -8.37
CA PRO A 310 6.84 19.35 -8.38
C PRO A 310 6.02 20.39 -9.15
N ALA A 311 6.56 21.58 -9.39
CA ALA A 311 5.92 22.61 -10.22
C ALA A 311 6.12 22.37 -11.73
N ARG A 312 7.03 21.46 -12.10
CA ARG A 312 7.38 21.13 -13.49
C ARG A 312 7.68 19.63 -13.62
N PRO A 313 6.69 18.74 -13.39
CA PRO A 313 6.86 17.30 -13.54
C PRO A 313 7.26 16.96 -14.97
N GLN A 314 8.18 16.00 -15.14
CA GLN A 314 8.71 15.62 -16.45
C GLN A 314 8.52 14.14 -16.73
N ASP A 315 8.17 13.84 -17.97
CA ASP A 315 8.13 12.47 -18.47
C ASP A 315 9.56 11.90 -18.57
N ALA A 316 9.81 10.80 -17.86
CA ALA A 316 11.13 10.19 -17.76
C ALA A 316 11.27 8.86 -18.55
N GLY A 317 10.18 8.35 -19.12
CA GLY A 317 10.18 7.10 -19.89
C GLY A 317 9.12 6.09 -19.43
N CYS A 318 9.24 4.85 -19.92
CA CYS A 318 8.31 3.76 -19.61
C CYS A 318 9.01 2.43 -19.38
N VAL A 319 8.43 1.60 -18.53
CA VAL A 319 8.51 0.14 -18.67
C VAL A 319 7.26 -0.31 -19.42
N SER A 320 7.43 -1.06 -20.51
CA SER A 320 6.31 -1.51 -21.37
C SER A 320 6.45 -2.95 -21.88
N SER A 321 7.47 -3.68 -21.42
CA SER A 321 7.83 -5.00 -21.98
C SER A 321 6.88 -6.11 -21.55
N ASP A 322 6.30 -6.00 -20.36
CA ASP A 322 5.49 -7.05 -19.75
C ASP A 322 3.99 -6.71 -19.65
N GLY A 323 3.55 -5.63 -20.30
CA GLY A 323 2.14 -5.25 -20.33
C GLY A 323 1.68 -4.50 -19.09
N TYR A 324 0.49 -4.86 -18.61
CA TYR A 324 -0.21 -4.13 -17.55
C TYR A 324 0.43 -4.39 -16.19
N VAL A 325 0.74 -3.31 -15.49
CA VAL A 325 1.22 -3.32 -14.10
C VAL A 325 0.06 -2.77 -13.27
N HIS A 326 -0.41 -3.51 -12.27
CA HIS A 326 -1.46 -3.05 -11.37
C HIS A 326 -0.90 -2.16 -10.26
N ASP A 327 0.16 -2.64 -9.60
CA ASP A 327 0.91 -1.94 -8.55
C ASP A 327 2.40 -2.27 -8.67
N ALA A 328 3.25 -1.54 -7.96
CA ALA A 328 4.66 -1.86 -7.82
C ALA A 328 5.24 -1.33 -6.50
N GLN A 329 6.40 -1.86 -6.13
CA GLN A 329 7.29 -1.22 -5.16
C GLN A 329 8.64 -0.94 -5.81
N CYS A 330 9.03 0.34 -5.88
CA CYS A 330 10.30 0.77 -6.45
C CYS A 330 11.24 1.26 -5.35
N VAL A 331 12.45 0.70 -5.28
CA VAL A 331 13.44 1.01 -4.23
C VAL A 331 14.85 1.17 -4.80
N ILE A 332 15.73 1.84 -4.05
CA ILE A 332 17.17 1.69 -4.26
C ILE A 332 17.61 0.37 -3.64
N TYR A 333 18.00 -0.58 -4.47
CA TYR A 333 18.30 -1.94 -4.04
C TYR A 333 19.58 -1.99 -3.20
N THR A 334 19.45 -2.53 -1.99
CA THR A 334 20.54 -2.77 -1.03
C THR A 334 20.74 -4.25 -0.71
N GLY A 335 20.02 -5.15 -1.40
CA GLY A 335 20.03 -6.58 -1.13
C GLY A 335 21.31 -7.31 -1.54
N PRO A 336 21.33 -8.66 -1.43
CA PRO A 336 22.55 -9.45 -1.52
C PRO A 336 23.15 -9.53 -2.93
N GLN A 337 22.37 -9.34 -4.00
CA GLN A 337 22.86 -9.52 -5.36
C GLN A 337 23.69 -8.32 -5.84
N GLU A 338 25.02 -8.41 -5.65
CA GLU A 338 25.99 -7.32 -5.84
C GLU A 338 25.86 -6.56 -7.16
N ALA A 339 25.53 -7.25 -8.26
CA ALA A 339 25.38 -6.64 -9.58
C ALA A 339 24.31 -5.53 -9.68
N TYR A 340 23.35 -5.53 -8.73
CA TYR A 340 22.21 -4.63 -8.68
C TYR A 340 22.26 -3.66 -7.50
N LYS A 341 23.27 -3.70 -6.63
CA LYS A 341 23.36 -2.76 -5.50
C LYS A 341 23.43 -1.31 -5.99
N GLY A 342 22.67 -0.44 -5.32
CA GLY A 342 22.55 0.98 -5.65
C GLY A 342 21.76 1.27 -6.93
N ARG A 343 21.13 0.26 -7.53
CA ARG A 343 20.23 0.42 -8.66
C ARG A 343 18.81 0.64 -8.20
N GLU A 344 18.03 1.32 -9.02
CA GLU A 344 16.59 1.44 -8.77
C GLU A 344 15.86 0.26 -9.37
N ILE A 345 15.27 -0.57 -8.51
CA ILE A 345 14.58 -1.80 -8.87
C ILE A 345 13.10 -1.64 -8.52
N CYS A 346 12.23 -1.96 -9.47
CA CYS A 346 10.79 -2.04 -9.26
C CYS A 346 10.34 -3.51 -9.27
N PHE A 347 9.64 -3.91 -8.22
CA PHE A 347 8.89 -5.16 -8.10
C PHE A 347 7.47 -4.87 -8.56
N ASN A 348 7.07 -5.38 -9.73
CA ASN A 348 5.79 -5.07 -10.35
C ASN A 348 4.82 -6.23 -10.20
N TYR A 349 3.56 -5.92 -9.90
CA TYR A 349 2.48 -6.87 -9.69
C TYR A 349 1.55 -6.79 -10.92
N ASN A 350 1.66 -7.77 -11.84
CA ASN A 350 1.24 -7.64 -13.24
C ASN A 350 0.01 -8.46 -13.61
N GLU A 351 -1.06 -8.50 -12.80
CA GLU A 351 -2.26 -9.34 -13.02
C GLU A 351 -1.97 -10.87 -13.01
N ASP A 352 -0.85 -11.33 -13.54
CA ASP A 352 -0.55 -12.73 -13.84
C ASP A 352 0.87 -13.18 -13.41
N ALA A 353 1.69 -12.25 -12.90
CA ALA A 353 3.05 -12.51 -12.47
C ALA A 353 3.61 -11.41 -11.55
N LEU A 354 4.64 -11.78 -10.78
CA LEU A 354 5.62 -10.85 -10.23
C LEU A 354 6.71 -10.60 -11.27
N THR A 355 6.92 -9.33 -11.65
CA THR A 355 7.92 -8.93 -12.64
C THR A 355 8.90 -7.93 -12.06
N ILE A 356 10.19 -8.27 -12.05
CA ILE A 356 11.24 -7.41 -11.49
C ILE A 356 11.96 -6.68 -12.61
N VAL A 357 12.10 -5.35 -12.48
CA VAL A 357 12.68 -4.48 -13.51
C VAL A 357 13.71 -3.54 -12.90
N ASP A 358 14.89 -3.45 -13.50
CA ASP A 358 15.86 -2.40 -13.25
C ASP A 358 15.50 -1.16 -14.05
N VAL A 359 15.09 -0.09 -13.36
CA VAL A 359 14.69 1.19 -13.95
C VAL A 359 15.74 2.28 -13.75
N THR A 360 16.95 1.93 -13.31
CA THR A 360 18.03 2.91 -13.03
C THR A 360 18.24 3.86 -14.20
N ARG A 361 18.32 3.31 -15.42
CA ARG A 361 18.33 4.09 -16.66
C ARG A 361 16.90 4.20 -17.19
N LYS A 362 16.21 5.28 -16.85
CA LYS A 362 14.78 5.51 -17.18
C LYS A 362 14.46 5.39 -18.68
N ALA A 363 15.40 5.77 -19.54
CA ALA A 363 15.24 5.64 -21.00
C ALA A 363 15.42 4.21 -21.54
N MET A 364 15.96 3.29 -20.74
CA MET A 364 16.27 1.92 -21.15
C MET A 364 16.15 0.95 -19.95
N PRO A 365 14.93 0.76 -19.42
CA PRO A 365 14.71 -0.17 -18.32
C PRO A 365 14.97 -1.61 -18.77
N ARG A 366 15.36 -2.46 -17.83
CA ARG A 366 15.70 -3.86 -18.09
C ARG A 366 14.90 -4.78 -17.18
N GLN A 367 14.00 -5.55 -17.78
CA GLN A 367 13.33 -6.65 -17.09
C GLN A 367 14.36 -7.72 -16.70
N LEU A 368 14.34 -8.10 -15.42
CA LEU A 368 15.27 -9.06 -14.82
C LEU A 368 14.63 -10.45 -14.70
N SER A 369 13.35 -10.48 -14.33
CA SER A 369 12.57 -11.71 -14.18
C SER A 369 11.09 -11.45 -14.41
N ARG A 370 10.36 -12.54 -14.60
CA ARG A 370 8.90 -12.62 -14.63
C ARG A 370 8.53 -13.99 -14.09
N THR A 371 7.87 -14.02 -12.94
CA THR A 371 7.59 -15.25 -12.22
C THR A 371 6.10 -15.32 -11.92
N THR A 372 5.44 -16.33 -12.50
CA THR A 372 4.06 -16.70 -12.18
C THR A 372 4.05 -17.84 -11.15
N TYR A 373 2.89 -18.17 -10.61
CA TYR A 373 2.72 -19.14 -9.53
C TYR A 373 1.40 -19.90 -9.63
N ASN A 374 1.32 -21.02 -8.95
CA ASN A 374 0.10 -21.80 -8.84
C ASN A 374 -0.90 -21.08 -7.92
N GLY A 375 -2.12 -20.86 -8.41
CA GLY A 375 -3.14 -20.06 -7.74
C GLY A 375 -3.33 -18.67 -8.33
N VAL A 376 -2.41 -18.23 -9.21
CA VAL A 376 -2.44 -16.87 -9.76
C VAL A 376 -3.82 -16.48 -10.32
N THR A 377 -4.41 -15.41 -9.80
CA THR A 377 -5.74 -14.94 -10.24
C THR A 377 -5.69 -13.49 -10.68
N TYR A 378 -5.26 -12.60 -9.82
CA TYR A 378 -4.95 -11.21 -10.11
C TYR A 378 -3.82 -10.74 -9.20
N THR A 379 -2.56 -10.96 -9.60
CA THR A 379 -1.39 -10.48 -8.86
C THR A 379 -1.49 -8.97 -8.63
N HIS A 380 -1.79 -8.58 -7.38
CA HIS A 380 -2.38 -7.28 -7.08
C HIS A 380 -1.36 -6.32 -6.48
N GLN A 381 -0.76 -6.68 -5.36
CA GLN A 381 0.14 -5.82 -4.62
C GLN A 381 1.14 -6.66 -3.82
N GLY A 382 2.20 -6.03 -3.35
CA GLY A 382 3.10 -6.64 -2.39
C GLY A 382 4.09 -5.63 -1.84
N TRP A 383 4.91 -6.10 -0.90
CA TRP A 383 5.88 -5.26 -0.20
C TRP A 383 7.08 -6.08 0.26
N LEU A 384 8.27 -5.49 0.20
CA LEU A 384 9.49 -6.06 0.78
C LEU A 384 9.27 -6.41 2.25
N ALA A 385 9.57 -7.66 2.61
CA ALA A 385 9.32 -8.19 3.95
C ALA A 385 10.44 -7.86 4.93
N ASN A 386 11.65 -7.58 4.42
CA ASN A 386 12.82 -7.30 5.24
C ASN A 386 13.78 -6.28 4.62
N LYS A 387 14.60 -5.65 5.48
CA LYS A 387 15.55 -4.59 5.09
C LYS A 387 16.70 -5.10 4.23
N GLU A 388 17.03 -6.39 4.35
CA GLU A 388 18.04 -7.06 3.53
C GLU A 388 17.54 -7.34 2.11
N MET A 389 16.26 -7.06 1.81
CA MET A 389 15.63 -7.24 0.50
C MET A 389 15.81 -8.65 -0.05
N THR A 390 15.64 -9.66 0.81
CA THR A 390 15.72 -11.07 0.43
C THR A 390 14.35 -11.71 0.29
N TYR A 391 13.32 -11.13 0.92
CA TYR A 391 11.95 -11.60 0.82
C TYR A 391 10.99 -10.45 0.54
N LEU A 392 9.90 -10.74 -0.17
CA LEU A 392 8.72 -9.89 -0.25
C LEU A 392 7.46 -10.70 0.07
N LEU A 393 6.42 -9.98 0.48
CA LEU A 393 5.06 -10.49 0.62
C LEU A 393 4.25 -10.04 -0.60
N LEU A 394 3.33 -10.88 -1.04
CA LEU A 394 2.49 -10.64 -2.21
C LEU A 394 1.05 -11.08 -1.92
N ASP A 395 0.11 -10.24 -2.32
CA ASP A 395 -1.34 -10.47 -2.27
C ASP A 395 -1.87 -10.65 -3.72
N ASP A 396 -2.81 -11.57 -3.88
CA ASP A 396 -3.42 -11.99 -5.15
C ASP A 396 -4.94 -11.79 -5.08
N GLU A 397 -5.36 -10.55 -5.30
CA GLU A 397 -6.76 -10.17 -5.18
C GLU A 397 -7.63 -11.10 -6.03
N LEU A 398 -8.82 -11.44 -5.51
CA LEU A 398 -9.83 -12.28 -6.17
C LEU A 398 -9.54 -13.80 -6.08
N ASP A 399 -8.35 -14.27 -5.70
CA ASP A 399 -8.07 -15.71 -5.63
C ASP A 399 -8.95 -16.42 -4.56
N GLU A 400 -9.35 -15.75 -3.47
CA GLU A 400 -10.29 -16.27 -2.49
C GLU A 400 -11.73 -16.36 -3.02
N GLN A 401 -12.12 -15.41 -3.87
CA GLN A 401 -13.46 -15.39 -4.47
C GLN A 401 -13.59 -16.47 -5.54
N GLU A 402 -12.57 -16.67 -6.36
CA GLU A 402 -12.52 -17.71 -7.40
C GLU A 402 -12.10 -19.08 -6.85
N ARG A 403 -11.62 -19.13 -5.60
CA ARG A 403 -11.18 -20.34 -4.89
C ARG A 403 -10.00 -21.01 -5.60
N ASN A 404 -9.05 -20.23 -6.07
CA ASN A 404 -7.89 -20.73 -6.81
C ASN A 404 -6.73 -21.06 -5.86
N GLY A 405 -5.98 -22.12 -6.21
CA GLY A 405 -4.72 -22.47 -5.55
C GLY A 405 -4.78 -22.47 -4.01
N PRO A 406 -3.81 -21.83 -3.34
CA PRO A 406 -3.80 -21.72 -1.89
C PRO A 406 -5.04 -21.10 -1.28
N ALA A 407 -5.68 -20.15 -1.94
CA ALA A 407 -6.86 -19.44 -1.47
C ALA A 407 -8.20 -20.19 -1.67
N ALA A 408 -8.17 -21.48 -2.05
CA ALA A 408 -9.38 -22.28 -2.31
C ALA A 408 -10.34 -22.39 -1.11
N ASP A 409 -9.84 -22.21 0.12
CA ASP A 409 -10.63 -22.17 1.37
C ASP A 409 -11.16 -20.77 1.71
N GLN A 410 -10.87 -19.78 0.86
CA GLN A 410 -11.30 -18.37 0.94
C GLN A 410 -10.72 -17.58 2.10
N HIS A 411 -9.72 -18.13 2.79
CA HIS A 411 -8.97 -17.38 3.77
C HIS A 411 -7.97 -16.48 3.05
N THR A 412 -7.86 -15.22 3.50
CA THR A 412 -6.89 -14.27 2.94
C THR A 412 -5.51 -14.91 2.89
N THR A 413 -4.90 -14.96 1.72
CA THR A 413 -3.65 -15.70 1.48
C THR A 413 -2.54 -14.77 1.03
N THR A 414 -1.55 -14.55 1.89
CA THR A 414 -0.34 -13.80 1.53
C THR A 414 0.79 -14.75 1.14
N TYR A 415 1.37 -14.57 -0.04
CA TYR A 415 2.49 -15.36 -0.54
C TYR A 415 3.82 -14.80 -0.02
N VAL A 416 4.73 -15.70 0.37
CA VAL A 416 6.13 -15.37 0.73
C VAL A 416 7.02 -15.69 -0.47
N VAL A 417 7.73 -14.69 -0.98
CA VAL A 417 8.59 -14.83 -2.17
C VAL A 417 10.03 -14.53 -1.81
N ASP A 418 10.93 -15.48 -2.07
CA ASP A 418 12.38 -15.27 -2.02
C ASP A 418 12.82 -14.52 -3.28
N ILE A 419 13.46 -13.37 -3.07
CA ILE A 419 13.98 -12.45 -4.08
C ILE A 419 15.47 -12.19 -3.90
N SER A 420 16.18 -13.05 -3.16
CA SER A 420 17.64 -12.97 -2.98
C SER A 420 18.39 -13.03 -4.32
N ASP A 421 17.81 -13.70 -5.32
CA ASP A 421 18.17 -13.57 -6.73
C ASP A 421 17.04 -12.87 -7.51
N LEU A 422 17.25 -11.61 -7.89
CA LEU A 422 16.28 -10.81 -8.64
C LEU A 422 15.97 -11.39 -10.03
N THR A 423 16.82 -12.27 -10.55
CA THR A 423 16.62 -12.94 -11.85
C THR A 423 15.89 -14.27 -11.75
N TYR A 424 15.73 -14.80 -10.53
CA TYR A 424 15.00 -16.04 -10.28
C TYR A 424 14.21 -15.99 -8.95
N PRO A 425 13.15 -15.16 -8.84
CA PRO A 425 12.27 -15.18 -7.68
C PRO A 425 11.62 -16.55 -7.47
N VAL A 426 11.48 -16.97 -6.21
CA VAL A 426 10.88 -18.27 -5.85
C VAL A 426 9.76 -18.05 -4.84
N PHE A 427 8.54 -18.48 -5.18
CA PHE A 427 7.43 -18.55 -4.22
C PHE A 427 7.71 -19.68 -3.23
N ARG A 428 7.83 -19.35 -1.94
CA ARG A 428 8.33 -20.25 -0.89
C ARG A 428 7.22 -20.90 -0.10
N SER A 429 6.26 -20.10 0.31
CA SER A 429 5.16 -20.50 1.19
C SER A 429 4.01 -19.50 1.12
N VAL A 430 2.96 -19.76 1.91
CA VAL A 430 1.84 -18.85 2.12
C VAL A 430 1.55 -18.69 3.60
N TYR A 431 1.16 -17.49 4.00
CA TYR A 431 0.47 -17.21 5.25
C TYR A 431 -1.03 -17.14 4.99
N LYS A 432 -1.82 -17.77 5.88
CA LYS A 432 -3.28 -17.72 5.83
C LYS A 432 -3.83 -16.95 7.02
N SER A 433 -4.64 -15.94 6.75
CA SER A 433 -5.42 -15.24 7.76
C SER A 433 -6.41 -16.19 8.46
N PRO A 434 -6.69 -16.01 9.76
CA PRO A 434 -7.73 -16.79 10.44
C PRO A 434 -9.16 -16.47 9.97
N VAL A 435 -9.36 -15.43 9.16
CA VAL A 435 -10.66 -14.94 8.69
C VAL A 435 -10.74 -15.02 7.17
N LYS A 436 -11.95 -15.23 6.65
CA LYS A 436 -12.22 -15.20 5.20
C LYS A 436 -12.43 -13.77 4.74
N ALA A 437 -11.63 -13.32 3.79
CA ALA A 437 -11.77 -12.05 3.09
C ALA A 437 -10.84 -12.07 1.88
N ILE A 438 -11.13 -11.21 0.90
CA ILE A 438 -10.22 -10.99 -0.23
C ILE A 438 -8.99 -10.21 0.30
N ASP A 439 -7.79 -10.63 -0.06
CA ASP A 439 -6.58 -9.83 0.17
C ASP A 439 -6.58 -8.54 -0.68
N HIS A 440 -5.77 -7.54 -0.32
CA HIS A 440 -5.72 -6.31 -1.11
C HIS A 440 -4.38 -5.59 -0.99
N ASN A 441 -4.20 -4.79 0.06
CA ASN A 441 -3.00 -3.97 0.24
C ASN A 441 -2.32 -4.27 1.55
N GLN A 442 -1.00 -4.42 1.52
CA GLN A 442 -0.19 -4.54 2.72
C GLN A 442 1.10 -3.72 2.70
N TYR A 443 1.54 -3.34 3.89
CA TYR A 443 2.76 -2.57 4.10
C TYR A 443 3.56 -3.15 5.26
N VAL A 444 4.85 -3.40 5.04
CA VAL A 444 5.74 -3.96 6.08
C VAL A 444 6.59 -2.85 6.70
N ILE A 445 6.50 -2.73 8.02
CA ILE A 445 7.30 -1.81 8.84
C ILE A 445 7.90 -2.60 10.00
N ASP A 446 9.23 -2.62 10.09
CA ASP A 446 9.98 -3.20 11.21
C ASP A 446 9.52 -4.61 11.63
N GLY A 447 9.22 -5.47 10.65
CA GLY A 447 8.83 -6.86 10.89
C GLY A 447 7.33 -7.08 11.11
N LEU A 448 6.51 -6.04 11.03
CA LEU A 448 5.05 -6.14 11.05
C LEU A 448 4.49 -5.84 9.67
N SER A 449 3.65 -6.73 9.13
CA SER A 449 2.81 -6.47 7.96
C SER A 449 1.46 -5.91 8.41
N TYR A 450 1.11 -4.72 7.93
CA TYR A 450 -0.17 -4.06 8.13
C TYR A 450 -1.00 -4.26 6.88
N GLN A 451 -1.96 -5.19 6.96
CA GLN A 451 -2.78 -5.62 5.84
C GLN A 451 -4.17 -4.99 5.92
N SER A 452 -4.66 -4.46 4.81
CA SER A 452 -6.02 -3.96 4.63
C SER A 452 -6.76 -4.94 3.75
N ASN A 453 -7.51 -5.87 4.35
CA ASN A 453 -8.09 -7.01 3.63
C ASN A 453 -9.62 -6.90 3.62
N TYR A 454 -10.14 -6.04 2.75
CA TYR A 454 -11.56 -5.82 2.50
C TYR A 454 -12.42 -5.99 3.76
N GLY A 455 -13.32 -6.99 3.77
CA GLY A 455 -14.29 -7.22 4.83
C GLY A 455 -13.64 -7.42 6.19
N SER A 456 -12.45 -8.03 6.26
CA SER A 456 -11.77 -8.32 7.52
C SER A 456 -11.01 -7.13 8.14
N GLY A 457 -10.97 -5.98 7.47
CA GLY A 457 -10.35 -4.75 7.98
C GLY A 457 -8.82 -4.79 8.08
N LEU A 458 -8.29 -4.11 9.11
CA LEU A 458 -6.86 -4.08 9.43
C LEU A 458 -6.45 -5.40 10.11
N ARG A 459 -5.44 -6.06 9.56
CA ARG A 459 -4.76 -7.21 10.18
C ARG A 459 -3.28 -6.86 10.36
N ILE A 460 -2.76 -6.99 11.57
CA ILE A 460 -1.34 -6.75 11.87
C ILE A 460 -0.69 -8.11 12.11
N VAL A 461 0.26 -8.50 11.25
CA VAL A 461 0.92 -9.80 11.28
C VAL A 461 2.42 -9.61 11.53
N ASP A 462 2.94 -10.28 12.56
CA ASP A 462 4.39 -10.38 12.75
C ASP A 462 4.97 -11.32 11.69
N VAL A 463 5.83 -10.76 10.84
CA VAL A 463 6.53 -11.41 9.73
C VAL A 463 8.04 -11.38 9.91
N SER A 464 8.52 -10.95 11.09
CA SER A 464 9.93 -10.75 11.39
C SER A 464 10.78 -12.03 11.28
N SER A 465 10.14 -13.19 11.39
CA SER A 465 10.81 -14.49 11.26
C SER A 465 11.20 -14.85 9.83
N VAL A 466 10.72 -14.14 8.80
CA VAL A 466 10.82 -14.55 7.38
C VAL A 466 12.26 -14.84 6.94
N ALA A 467 13.23 -14.08 7.43
CA ALA A 467 14.64 -14.25 7.06
C ALA A 467 15.29 -15.49 7.72
N ALA A 468 14.74 -15.96 8.85
CA ALA A 468 15.21 -17.15 9.55
C ALA A 468 14.42 -18.41 9.14
N ASP A 469 13.14 -18.23 8.79
CA ASP A 469 12.21 -19.29 8.38
C ASP A 469 11.20 -18.72 7.38
N ASP A 470 11.35 -19.11 6.11
CA ASP A 470 10.51 -18.69 4.99
C ASP A 470 9.31 -19.62 4.73
N THR A 471 9.01 -20.52 5.66
CA THR A 471 7.82 -21.39 5.61
C THR A 471 6.55 -20.69 6.12
N ALA A 472 6.68 -19.44 6.58
CA ALA A 472 5.64 -18.66 7.26
C ALA A 472 5.07 -19.31 8.55
N ALA A 473 5.66 -20.40 9.05
CA ALA A 473 5.21 -21.07 10.27
C ALA A 473 5.29 -20.18 11.52
N GLY A 474 6.25 -19.25 11.52
CA GLY A 474 6.43 -18.23 12.57
C GLY A 474 5.52 -17.00 12.43
N PHE A 475 4.80 -16.84 11.31
CA PHE A 475 3.97 -15.67 11.10
C PHE A 475 2.75 -15.72 12.01
N ARG A 476 2.43 -14.61 12.66
CA ARG A 476 1.34 -14.56 13.65
C ARG A 476 0.63 -13.22 13.64
N GLN A 477 -0.69 -13.24 13.58
CA GLN A 477 -1.49 -12.05 13.83
C GLN A 477 -1.24 -11.55 15.27
N VAL A 478 -0.84 -10.29 15.41
CA VAL A 478 -0.55 -9.63 16.69
C VAL A 478 -1.59 -8.57 17.07
N GLY A 479 -2.47 -8.22 16.14
CA GLY A 479 -3.65 -7.39 16.41
C GLY A 479 -4.53 -7.26 15.17
N TYR A 480 -5.78 -6.84 15.35
CA TYR A 480 -6.68 -6.53 14.24
C TYR A 480 -7.76 -5.52 14.63
N PHE A 481 -8.32 -4.87 13.62
CA PHE A 481 -9.52 -4.05 13.73
C PHE A 481 -10.40 -4.30 12.50
N ASP A 482 -11.55 -4.92 12.73
CA ASP A 482 -12.54 -5.21 11.71
C ASP A 482 -13.51 -4.04 11.56
N CYS A 483 -13.45 -3.37 10.41
CA CYS A 483 -14.31 -2.21 10.15
C CYS A 483 -15.69 -2.58 9.58
N ARG A 484 -16.00 -3.87 9.41
CA ARG A 484 -17.24 -4.40 8.81
C ARG A 484 -17.83 -5.52 9.67
N PRO A 485 -18.66 -5.21 10.68
CA PRO A 485 -19.28 -6.23 11.53
C PRO A 485 -20.33 -7.11 10.83
N GLU A 486 -20.75 -6.78 9.60
CA GLU A 486 -21.88 -7.41 8.92
C GLU A 486 -21.68 -8.89 8.56
N ASP A 487 -20.44 -9.36 8.39
CA ASP A 487 -20.07 -10.76 8.08
C ASP A 487 -19.39 -11.51 9.24
N ASP A 488 -19.20 -10.86 10.40
CA ASP A 488 -18.56 -11.48 11.57
C ASP A 488 -19.28 -12.76 12.00
N ALA A 489 -20.62 -12.78 11.94
CA ALA A 489 -21.43 -13.92 12.36
C ALA A 489 -21.23 -15.18 11.49
N VAL A 490 -20.73 -15.03 10.26
CA VAL A 490 -20.44 -16.13 9.32
C VAL A 490 -18.95 -16.41 9.17
N GLY A 491 -18.10 -15.68 9.91
CA GLY A 491 -16.64 -15.82 9.89
C GLY A 491 -15.96 -15.13 8.70
N GLY A 492 -16.59 -14.10 8.14
CA GLY A 492 -16.09 -13.33 7.01
C GLY A 492 -16.60 -13.82 5.64
N GLU A 493 -16.70 -12.89 4.70
CA GLU A 493 -17.05 -13.14 3.30
C GLU A 493 -16.00 -12.56 2.34
N ALA A 494 -15.65 -13.32 1.30
CA ALA A 494 -14.76 -12.85 0.24
C ALA A 494 -15.51 -11.92 -0.73
N THR A 495 -15.76 -10.69 -0.31
CA THR A 495 -16.40 -9.61 -1.10
C THR A 495 -15.57 -8.31 -1.08
N PHE A 496 -15.90 -7.37 -1.96
CA PHE A 496 -15.22 -6.07 -2.09
C PHE A 496 -15.74 -4.99 -1.13
N ASP A 497 -16.15 -5.37 0.08
CA ASP A 497 -16.63 -4.45 1.12
C ASP A 497 -15.54 -4.15 2.15
N GLY A 498 -15.73 -3.16 3.02
CA GLY A 498 -14.84 -2.93 4.15
C GLY A 498 -13.67 -2.01 3.80
N SER A 499 -12.45 -2.45 4.12
CA SER A 499 -11.23 -1.62 4.05
C SER A 499 -10.60 -1.61 2.65
N TRP A 500 -10.28 -0.42 2.12
CA TRP A 500 -9.53 -0.29 0.85
C TRP A 500 -8.03 -0.23 1.08
N SER A 501 -7.58 0.57 2.04
CA SER A 501 -6.15 0.73 2.35
C SER A 501 -5.94 1.22 3.78
N VAL A 502 -4.70 1.09 4.25
CA VAL A 502 -4.23 1.56 5.55
C VAL A 502 -2.96 2.41 5.39
N TYR A 503 -2.76 3.39 6.29
CA TYR A 503 -1.52 4.17 6.36
C TYR A 503 -0.90 4.03 7.77
N PRO A 504 0.10 3.15 7.95
CA PRO A 504 0.72 2.85 9.24
C PRO A 504 2.03 3.62 9.53
N TYR A 505 2.38 4.64 8.74
CA TYR A 505 3.72 5.27 8.77
C TYR A 505 3.85 6.49 9.70
N PHE A 506 2.79 6.87 10.43
CA PHE A 506 2.86 8.01 11.34
C PHE A 506 3.78 7.74 12.53
N LYS A 507 4.58 8.74 12.93
CA LYS A 507 5.53 8.63 14.04
C LYS A 507 4.83 8.52 15.38
N SER A 508 3.63 9.08 15.49
CA SER A 508 2.74 8.86 16.63
C SER A 508 2.35 7.39 16.80
N GLY A 509 2.50 6.57 15.74
CA GLY A 509 2.04 5.21 15.63
C GLY A 509 0.52 5.08 15.52
N TYR A 510 -0.19 6.16 15.17
CA TYR A 510 -1.57 6.06 14.70
C TYR A 510 -1.60 5.47 13.29
N ILE A 511 -2.64 4.69 13.01
CA ILE A 511 -2.85 4.04 11.71
C ILE A 511 -4.14 4.59 11.15
N LEU A 512 -4.11 5.11 9.92
CA LEU A 512 -5.37 5.40 9.23
C LEU A 512 -5.84 4.14 8.52
N LEU A 513 -7.13 3.84 8.59
CA LEU A 513 -7.80 2.87 7.75
C LEU A 513 -8.93 3.59 7.01
N ASN A 514 -8.98 3.48 5.69
CA ASN A 514 -10.10 4.03 4.92
C ASN A 514 -10.99 2.91 4.41
N SER A 515 -12.24 2.93 4.84
CA SER A 515 -13.27 1.99 4.39
C SER A 515 -13.98 2.53 3.15
N ILE A 516 -14.40 1.64 2.26
CA ILE A 516 -15.14 1.95 1.05
C ILE A 516 -16.47 2.60 1.39
N GLU A 517 -17.22 2.04 2.33
CA GLU A 517 -18.58 2.46 2.65
C GLU A 517 -18.67 3.45 3.81
N ARG A 518 -17.81 3.33 4.82
CA ARG A 518 -17.99 4.03 6.09
C ARG A 518 -17.29 5.38 6.12
N GLY A 519 -15.98 5.40 5.86
CA GLY A 519 -15.14 6.56 6.10
C GLY A 519 -13.73 6.19 6.56
N VAL A 520 -13.03 7.17 7.14
CA VAL A 520 -11.69 7.01 7.66
C VAL A 520 -11.70 6.79 9.17
N PHE A 521 -10.96 5.80 9.62
CA PHE A 521 -10.70 5.47 11.01
C PHE A 521 -9.27 5.87 11.37
N SER A 522 -9.08 6.38 12.57
CA SER A 522 -7.78 6.50 13.24
C SER A 522 -7.70 5.40 14.29
N LEU A 523 -6.69 4.55 14.19
CA LEU A 523 -6.52 3.36 14.99
C LEU A 523 -5.19 3.41 15.74
N LYS A 524 -5.09 2.72 16.87
CA LYS A 524 -3.85 2.63 17.64
C LYS A 524 -3.67 1.22 18.18
N SER A 525 -2.56 0.57 17.82
CA SER A 525 -2.22 -0.70 18.46
C SER A 525 -1.81 -0.46 19.93
N GLN A 526 -2.25 -1.35 20.82
CA GLN A 526 -1.96 -1.32 22.26
C GLN A 526 -0.54 -1.82 22.60
N GLY A 527 0.15 -2.46 21.66
CA GLY A 527 1.44 -3.15 21.84
C GLY A 527 2.57 -2.55 21.03
#